data_AF-A0A1F9KEI8-F1
#
_entry.id   AF-A0A1F9KEI8-F1
#
_cell.length_a   1.000
_cell.length_b   1.000
_cell.length_c   1.000
_cell.angle_alpha   90.00
_cell.angle_beta   90.00
_cell.angle_gamma   90.00
#
_symmetry.space_group_name_H-M   'P 1'
#
loop_
_entity.id
_entity.type
_entity.pdbx_description
1 polymer ?
#
loop_
_entity_poly.entity_id
_entity_poly.type
_entity_poly.pdbx_seq_one_letter_code
_entity_poly.pdbx_strand_id
1 'polypeptide(L)'
;MSVGSQVTDAMRKLSEDRFEDAVVATSVALSATARLEYPTDGDPTACRKFLEKNLPIISRIGWVSFGVSQPINFRYRRLDSRSPGIAVRTMPEMLYDVVRCTAVHEAKLPDNLRFTKQPVIQLGNDGELLLPIDVIYGLLMAVIASPKNADQQVEGDPMFSFGGKSKRVNELWGDRNKMKTFIGVS
;
A
#
# COMPACT_ATOMS: atom_id res chain seq x y z
N MET A 1 12.74 14.47 3.36
CA MET A 1 12.77 12.99 3.28
C MET A 1 12.32 12.60 1.89
N SER A 2 13.07 11.76 1.17
CA SER A 2 12.74 11.37 -0.20
C SER A 2 11.81 10.15 -0.22
N VAL A 3 11.07 9.94 -1.32
CA VAL A 3 10.26 8.73 -1.52
C VAL A 3 11.16 7.49 -1.50
N GLY A 4 12.31 7.53 -2.16
CA GLY A 4 13.32 6.46 -2.13
C GLY A 4 13.70 6.04 -0.71
N SER A 5 14.01 7.00 0.17
CA SER A 5 14.39 6.72 1.56
C SER A 5 13.25 6.07 2.36
N GLN A 6 12.00 6.47 2.13
CA GLN A 6 10.83 5.88 2.79
C GLN A 6 10.54 4.46 2.30
N VAL A 7 10.75 4.20 1.01
CA VAL A 7 10.63 2.84 0.45
C VAL A 7 11.72 1.93 1.02
N THR A 8 12.98 2.39 1.08
CA THR A 8 14.07 1.64 1.73
C THR A 8 13.71 1.27 3.16
N ASP A 9 13.25 2.25 3.92
CA ASP A 9 12.92 2.07 5.33
C ASP A 9 11.72 1.14 5.54
N ALA A 10 10.69 1.24 4.70
CA ALA A 10 9.56 0.32 4.71
C ALA A 10 9.98 -1.12 4.40
N MET A 11 10.84 -1.34 3.38
CA MET A 11 11.37 -2.66 3.03
C MET A 11 12.19 -3.28 4.16
N ARG A 12 13.05 -2.47 4.80
CA ARG A 12 13.83 -2.93 5.96
C ARG A 12 12.92 -3.35 7.10
N LYS A 13 11.91 -2.53 7.44
CA LYS A 13 10.94 -2.84 8.49
C LYS A 13 10.12 -4.10 8.18
N LEU A 14 9.76 -4.33 6.90
CA LEU A 14 9.12 -5.59 6.48
C LEU A 14 10.03 -6.80 6.70
N SER A 15 11.33 -6.67 6.43
CA SER A 15 12.30 -7.75 6.66
C SER A 15 12.57 -8.03 8.14
N GLU A 16 12.35 -7.04 9.00
CA GLU A 16 12.46 -7.12 10.46
C GLU A 16 11.13 -7.55 11.14
N ASP A 17 10.11 -7.94 10.38
CA ASP A 17 8.75 -8.26 10.88
C ASP A 17 8.05 -7.10 11.62
N ARG A 18 8.46 -5.86 11.37
CA ARG A 18 7.89 -4.63 11.94
C ARG A 18 6.81 -4.07 11.02
N PHE A 19 5.71 -4.81 10.85
CA PHE A 19 4.67 -4.49 9.86
C PHE A 19 3.97 -3.15 10.13
N GLU A 20 3.77 -2.83 11.40
CA GLU A 20 3.14 -1.58 11.82
C GLU A 20 3.95 -0.36 11.36
N ASP A 21 5.24 -0.39 11.66
CA ASP A 21 6.14 0.66 11.23
C ASP A 21 6.31 0.68 9.71
N ALA A 22 6.28 -0.49 9.07
CA ALA A 22 6.41 -0.61 7.62
C ALA A 22 5.24 0.05 6.88
N VAL A 23 4.00 -0.14 7.36
CA VAL A 23 2.85 0.52 6.73
C VAL A 23 2.89 2.04 6.95
N VAL A 24 3.42 2.53 8.08
CA VAL A 24 3.62 3.98 8.29
C VAL A 24 4.58 4.54 7.23
N ALA A 25 5.77 3.97 7.08
CA ALA A 25 6.75 4.40 6.07
C ALA A 25 6.19 4.31 4.64
N THR A 26 5.48 3.22 4.33
CA THR A 26 4.76 3.03 3.06
C THR A 26 3.74 4.14 2.82
N SER A 27 2.99 4.52 3.85
CA SER A 27 1.92 5.51 3.74
C SER A 27 2.47 6.92 3.51
N VAL A 28 3.61 7.25 4.13
CA VAL A 28 4.35 8.49 3.87
C VAL A 28 4.87 8.51 2.43
N ALA A 29 5.48 7.42 1.96
CA ALA A 29 5.96 7.30 0.58
C ALA A 29 4.82 7.46 -0.44
N LEU A 30 3.67 6.86 -0.17
CA LEU A 30 2.48 6.93 -1.00
C LEU A 30 1.90 8.34 -1.05
N SER A 31 1.70 8.98 0.10
CA SER A 31 1.19 10.35 0.16
C SER A 31 2.12 11.32 -0.57
N ALA A 32 3.44 11.19 -0.39
CA ALA A 32 4.41 11.99 -1.14
C ALA A 32 4.32 11.75 -2.65
N THR A 33 4.24 10.48 -3.09
CA THR A 33 4.12 10.12 -4.51
C THR A 33 2.80 10.63 -5.11
N ALA A 34 1.70 10.52 -4.38
CA ALA A 34 0.40 10.99 -4.81
C ALA A 34 0.39 12.49 -5.08
N ARG A 35 1.04 13.29 -4.20
CA ARG A 35 1.20 14.75 -4.42
C ARG A 35 2.05 15.07 -5.64
N LEU A 36 3.04 14.23 -5.97
CA LEU A 36 3.84 14.39 -7.19
C LEU A 36 3.05 14.03 -8.46
N GLU A 37 2.15 13.04 -8.40
CA GLU A 37 1.27 12.69 -9.53
C GLU A 37 0.12 13.69 -9.72
N TYR A 38 -0.38 14.27 -8.64
CA TYR A 38 -1.55 15.15 -8.62
C TYR A 38 -1.28 16.46 -7.86
N PRO A 39 -0.36 17.32 -8.34
CA PRO A 39 0.12 18.49 -7.59
C PRO A 39 -0.95 19.57 -7.37
N THR A 40 -2.02 19.58 -8.17
CA THR A 40 -3.12 20.53 -8.06
C THR A 40 -4.20 20.08 -7.08
N ASP A 41 -4.17 18.83 -6.63
CA ASP A 41 -5.18 18.25 -5.77
C ASP A 41 -4.76 18.37 -4.30
N GLY A 42 -5.74 18.51 -3.40
CA GLY A 42 -5.49 18.35 -1.97
C GLY A 42 -5.06 16.91 -1.64
N ASP A 43 -4.25 16.74 -0.59
CA ASP A 43 -3.67 15.45 -0.18
C ASP A 43 -4.68 14.28 -0.10
N PRO A 44 -5.89 14.45 0.48
CA PRO A 44 -6.94 13.44 0.44
C PRO A 44 -7.34 12.98 -0.96
N THR A 45 -7.52 13.93 -1.88
CA THR A 45 -7.97 13.67 -3.25
C THR A 45 -6.86 13.03 -4.07
N ALA A 46 -5.63 13.51 -3.92
CA ALA A 46 -4.45 12.97 -4.58
C ALA A 46 -4.24 11.49 -4.20
N CYS A 47 -4.29 11.16 -2.90
CA CYS A 47 -4.10 9.79 -2.42
C CYS A 47 -5.19 8.85 -2.93
N ARG A 48 -6.46 9.27 -2.94
CA ARG A 48 -7.55 8.46 -3.49
C ARG A 48 -7.35 8.15 -4.98
N LYS A 49 -7.08 9.18 -5.79
CA LYS A 49 -6.81 8.99 -7.22
C LYS A 49 -5.62 8.08 -7.46
N PHE A 50 -4.56 8.20 -6.66
CA PHE A 50 -3.40 7.33 -6.74
C PHE A 50 -3.75 5.87 -6.45
N LEU A 51 -4.51 5.61 -5.38
CA LEU A 51 -4.95 4.26 -5.01
C LEU A 51 -5.87 3.64 -6.06
N GLU A 52 -6.84 4.40 -6.57
CA GLU A 52 -7.75 3.96 -7.64
C GLU A 52 -6.98 3.61 -8.92
N LYS A 53 -6.07 4.49 -9.36
CA LYS A 53 -5.26 4.29 -10.57
C LYS A 53 -4.34 3.08 -10.47
N ASN A 54 -3.76 2.83 -9.29
CA ASN A 54 -2.82 1.73 -9.08
C ASN A 54 -3.47 0.50 -8.44
N LEU A 55 -4.80 0.47 -8.32
CA LEU A 55 -5.54 -0.67 -7.78
C LEU A 55 -5.18 -2.00 -8.47
N PRO A 56 -5.00 -2.08 -9.81
CA PRO A 56 -4.60 -3.34 -10.44
C PRO A 56 -3.25 -3.88 -9.94
N ILE A 57 -2.29 -3.02 -9.63
CA ILE A 57 -0.99 -3.43 -9.05
C ILE A 57 -1.19 -3.88 -7.61
N ILE A 58 -1.89 -3.06 -6.81
CA ILE A 58 -2.12 -3.31 -5.38
C ILE A 58 -2.90 -4.62 -5.19
N SER A 59 -3.98 -4.83 -5.93
CA SER A 59 -4.80 -6.04 -5.86
C SER A 59 -4.04 -7.27 -6.36
N ARG A 60 -3.28 -7.18 -7.45
CA ARG A 60 -2.53 -8.32 -7.98
C ARG A 60 -1.52 -8.86 -6.97
N ILE A 61 -0.86 -7.98 -6.23
CA ILE A 61 0.15 -8.34 -5.24
C ILE A 61 -0.50 -8.63 -3.89
N GLY A 62 -1.25 -7.67 -3.36
CA GLY A 62 -1.80 -7.73 -2.00
C GLY A 62 -2.93 -8.73 -1.79
N TRP A 63 -3.57 -9.18 -2.87
CA TRP A 63 -4.65 -10.16 -2.84
C TRP A 63 -4.34 -11.41 -3.65
N VAL A 64 -3.06 -11.65 -3.98
CA VAL A 64 -2.63 -12.77 -4.82
C VAL A 64 -3.19 -14.11 -4.34
N SER A 65 -3.23 -14.31 -3.03
CA SER A 65 -3.67 -15.55 -2.38
C SER A 65 -5.17 -15.79 -2.43
N PHE A 66 -5.98 -14.77 -2.73
CA PHE A 66 -7.45 -14.87 -2.71
C PHE A 66 -8.07 -15.00 -4.11
N GLY A 67 -7.28 -14.87 -5.19
CA GLY A 67 -7.80 -14.98 -6.55
C GLY A 67 -8.90 -13.96 -6.88
N VAL A 68 -8.97 -12.85 -6.14
CA VAL A 68 -10.05 -11.87 -6.26
C VAL A 68 -9.90 -11.11 -7.57
N SER A 69 -10.83 -11.34 -8.49
CA SER A 69 -10.91 -10.67 -9.80
C SER A 69 -11.91 -9.51 -9.84
N GLN A 70 -12.65 -9.26 -8.75
CA GLN A 70 -13.71 -8.27 -8.68
C GLN A 70 -13.54 -7.34 -7.46
N PRO A 71 -14.01 -6.08 -7.52
CA PRO A 71 -14.00 -5.17 -6.38
C PRO A 71 -14.83 -5.74 -5.21
N ILE A 72 -14.20 -5.93 -4.05
CA ILE A 72 -14.88 -6.36 -2.83
C ILE A 72 -15.12 -5.14 -1.95
N ASN A 73 -16.31 -5.06 -1.37
CA ASN A 73 -16.63 -4.09 -0.33
C ASN A 73 -16.32 -4.68 1.06
N PHE A 74 -15.67 -3.89 1.90
CA PHE A 74 -15.29 -4.25 3.26
C PHE A 74 -16.20 -3.55 4.25
N ARG A 75 -16.76 -4.32 5.18
CA ARG A 75 -17.53 -3.78 6.32
C ARG A 75 -16.69 -3.88 7.58
N TYR A 76 -16.18 -2.75 8.08
CA TYR A 76 -15.33 -2.69 9.27
C TYR A 76 -15.61 -1.42 10.09
N ARG A 77 -15.12 -1.39 11.33
CA ARG A 77 -15.17 -0.18 12.16
C ARG A 77 -14.20 0.83 11.58
N ARG A 78 -14.68 2.04 11.30
CA ARG A 78 -13.87 3.13 10.75
C ARG A 78 -12.58 3.30 11.57
N LEU A 79 -11.47 3.37 10.85
CA LEU A 79 -10.13 3.53 11.42
C LEU A 79 -9.89 4.96 11.94
N ASP A 80 -10.63 5.94 11.39
CA ASP A 80 -10.57 7.33 11.84
C ASP A 80 -11.37 7.51 13.14
N SER A 81 -10.65 7.72 14.23
CA SER A 81 -11.20 8.03 15.55
C SER A 81 -12.16 9.24 15.58
N ARG A 82 -12.03 10.19 14.64
CA ARG A 82 -12.90 11.37 14.55
C ARG A 82 -14.27 11.07 13.95
N SER A 83 -14.40 9.94 13.28
CA SER A 83 -15.64 9.48 12.64
C SER A 83 -15.94 8.06 13.08
N PRO A 84 -16.32 7.81 14.34
CA PRO A 84 -16.55 6.47 14.85
C PRO A 84 -17.78 5.81 14.18
N GLY A 85 -17.79 4.47 14.15
CA GLY A 85 -18.91 3.67 13.63
C GLY A 85 -18.48 2.63 12.60
N ILE A 86 -19.43 1.82 12.14
CA ILE A 86 -19.21 0.82 11.08
C ILE A 86 -19.44 1.47 9.72
N ALA A 87 -18.53 1.23 8.77
CA ALA A 87 -18.67 1.64 7.38
C ALA A 87 -18.58 0.45 6.44
N VAL A 88 -19.27 0.54 5.31
CA VAL A 88 -19.02 -0.29 4.14
C VAL A 88 -18.19 0.55 3.18
N ARG A 89 -17.01 0.06 2.81
CA ARG A 89 -16.05 0.75 1.94
C ARG A 89 -15.67 -0.13 0.77
N THR A 90 -15.53 0.48 -0.40
CA THR A 90 -14.85 -0.16 -1.52
C THR A 90 -13.38 -0.43 -1.18
N MET A 91 -12.71 -1.32 -1.91
CA MET A 91 -11.29 -1.60 -1.68
C MET A 91 -10.39 -0.33 -1.71
N PRO A 92 -10.52 0.60 -2.68
CA PRO A 92 -9.74 1.83 -2.67
C PRO A 92 -10.03 2.72 -1.46
N GLU A 93 -11.29 2.82 -1.02
CA GLU A 93 -11.64 3.59 0.17
C GLU A 93 -11.06 2.96 1.44
N MET A 94 -11.06 1.63 1.54
CA MET A 94 -10.45 0.92 2.66
C MET A 94 -8.95 1.14 2.72
N LEU A 95 -8.26 1.00 1.58
CA LEU A 95 -6.83 1.30 1.46
C LEU A 95 -6.53 2.76 1.80
N TYR A 96 -7.41 3.68 1.40
CA TYR A 96 -7.28 5.09 1.74
C TYR A 96 -7.42 5.33 3.24
N ASP A 97 -8.39 4.69 3.90
CA ASP A 97 -8.55 4.77 5.35
C ASP A 97 -7.29 4.23 6.07
N VAL A 98 -6.73 3.11 5.61
CA VAL A 98 -5.47 2.53 6.14
C VAL A 98 -4.31 3.53 6.00
N VAL A 99 -4.06 4.02 4.79
CA VAL A 99 -2.93 4.91 4.46
C VAL A 99 -3.06 6.26 5.16
N ARG A 100 -4.26 6.84 5.21
CA ARG A 100 -4.47 8.13 5.84
C ARG A 100 -4.29 8.06 7.34
N CYS A 101 -4.84 7.02 7.99
CA CYS A 101 -4.73 6.90 9.45
C CYS A 101 -3.27 6.80 9.88
N THR A 102 -2.47 5.97 9.20
CA THR A 102 -1.04 5.80 9.48
C THR A 102 -0.20 7.04 9.17
N ALA A 103 -0.53 7.79 8.11
CA ALA A 103 0.22 8.99 7.73
C ALA A 103 -0.12 10.22 8.59
N VAL A 104 -1.36 10.33 9.08
CA VAL A 104 -1.87 11.52 9.79
C VAL A 104 -1.78 11.39 11.32
N HIS A 105 -1.89 10.19 11.87
CA HIS A 105 -1.91 9.97 13.33
C HIS A 105 -0.54 9.47 13.82
N GLU A 106 0.37 10.41 14.11
CA GLU A 106 1.58 10.27 14.97
C GLU A 106 2.26 8.88 15.01
N ALA A 107 2.45 8.24 13.84
CA ALA A 107 3.14 6.96 13.69
C ALA A 107 2.56 5.78 14.51
N LYS A 108 1.29 5.83 14.95
CA LYS A 108 0.62 4.70 15.60
C LYS A 108 -0.57 4.23 14.76
N LEU A 109 -0.66 2.92 14.54
CA LEU A 109 -1.82 2.31 13.93
C LEU A 109 -3.06 2.41 14.85
N PRO A 110 -4.26 2.51 14.28
CA PRO A 110 -5.50 2.33 15.02
C PRO A 110 -5.52 0.95 15.70
N ASP A 111 -6.01 0.88 16.94
CA ASP A 111 -6.02 -0.37 17.72
C ASP A 111 -6.83 -1.49 17.04
N ASN A 112 -7.74 -1.14 16.12
CA ASN A 112 -8.56 -2.08 15.35
C ASN A 112 -8.02 -2.40 13.95
N LEU A 113 -6.75 -2.10 13.65
CA LEU A 113 -6.08 -2.48 12.40
C LEU A 113 -4.82 -3.30 12.70
N ARG A 114 -4.72 -4.49 12.12
CA ARG A 114 -3.56 -5.39 12.30
C ARG A 114 -3.12 -6.00 10.96
N PHE A 115 -1.87 -6.42 10.91
CA PHE A 115 -1.29 -7.11 9.75
C PHE A 115 -0.80 -8.52 10.12
N THR A 116 -0.94 -9.47 9.20
CA THR A 116 -0.54 -10.87 9.41
C THR A 116 0.19 -11.46 8.19
N LYS A 117 1.09 -12.41 8.44
CA LYS A 117 1.72 -13.23 7.37
C LYS A 117 0.76 -14.24 6.75
N GLN A 118 -0.35 -14.51 7.42
CA GLN A 118 -1.34 -15.46 6.92
C GLN A 118 -2.10 -14.85 5.74
N PRO A 119 -2.41 -15.63 4.69
CA PRO A 119 -3.22 -15.17 3.56
C PRO A 119 -4.70 -15.13 3.97
N VAL A 120 -5.04 -14.31 4.96
CA VAL A 120 -6.39 -14.14 5.49
C VAL A 120 -6.77 -12.66 5.55
N ILE A 121 -8.04 -12.39 5.28
CA ILE A 121 -8.67 -11.11 5.62
C ILE A 121 -9.71 -11.45 6.67
N GLN A 122 -9.60 -10.84 7.85
CA GLN A 122 -10.59 -11.03 8.91
C GLN A 122 -11.22 -9.70 9.27
N LEU A 123 -12.54 -9.73 9.35
CA LEU A 123 -13.37 -8.66 9.89
C LEU A 123 -13.83 -9.17 11.26
N GLY A 124 -13.21 -8.70 12.33
CA GLY A 124 -13.54 -9.12 13.69
C GLY A 124 -14.98 -8.75 14.05
N ASN A 125 -15.58 -9.45 15.01
CA ASN A 125 -16.94 -9.16 15.48
C ASN A 125 -17.09 -7.75 16.05
N ASP A 126 -15.99 -7.19 16.59
CA ASP A 126 -15.93 -5.82 17.08
C ASP A 126 -15.56 -4.81 15.98
N GLY A 127 -15.37 -5.25 14.74
CA GLY A 127 -14.97 -4.41 13.60
C GLY A 127 -13.46 -4.19 13.48
N GLU A 128 -12.65 -5.08 14.05
CA GLU A 128 -11.22 -5.18 13.73
C GLU A 128 -11.02 -5.53 12.26
N LEU A 129 -9.99 -4.95 11.65
CA LEU A 129 -9.56 -5.20 10.30
C LEU A 129 -8.18 -5.85 10.34
N LEU A 130 -8.11 -7.15 10.03
CA LEU A 130 -6.87 -7.89 9.87
C LEU A 130 -6.58 -8.07 8.38
N LEU A 131 -5.44 -7.56 7.92
CA LEU A 131 -5.01 -7.62 6.52
C LEU A 131 -3.72 -8.45 6.38
N PRO A 132 -3.51 -9.12 5.24
CA PRO A 132 -2.23 -9.77 4.98
C PRO A 132 -1.13 -8.72 4.72
N ILE A 133 0.12 -9.03 5.07
CA ILE A 133 1.27 -8.15 4.81
C ILE A 133 1.50 -7.89 3.33
N ASP A 134 0.98 -8.76 2.45
CA ASP A 134 1.00 -8.58 1.00
C ASP A 134 0.36 -7.25 0.57
N VAL A 135 -0.61 -6.74 1.33
CA VAL A 135 -1.21 -5.42 1.07
C VAL A 135 -0.15 -4.32 1.15
N ILE A 136 0.76 -4.39 2.13
CA ILE A 136 1.85 -3.42 2.28
C ILE A 136 2.80 -3.52 1.08
N TYR A 137 3.14 -4.73 0.64
CA TYR A 137 3.93 -4.94 -0.58
C TYR A 137 3.24 -4.37 -1.83
N GLY A 138 1.93 -4.59 -1.97
CA GLY A 138 1.15 -4.04 -3.10
C GLY A 138 1.16 -2.51 -3.13
N LEU A 139 0.99 -1.86 -1.97
CA LEU A 139 1.08 -0.42 -1.83
C LEU A 139 2.50 0.11 -2.16
N LEU A 140 3.55 -0.55 -1.65
CA LEU A 140 4.94 -0.19 -1.95
C LEU A 140 5.26 -0.34 -3.45
N MET A 141 4.83 -1.43 -4.09
CA MET A 141 5.08 -1.63 -5.51
C MET A 141 4.33 -0.61 -6.38
N ALA A 142 3.15 -0.15 -5.96
CA ALA A 142 2.48 0.97 -6.62
C ALA A 142 3.30 2.28 -6.55
N VAL A 143 3.95 2.54 -5.41
CA VAL A 143 4.85 3.69 -5.23
C VAL A 143 6.10 3.57 -6.11
N ILE A 144 6.75 2.41 -6.09
CA ILE A 144 7.95 2.12 -6.92
C ILE A 144 7.65 2.27 -8.41
N ALA A 145 6.48 1.82 -8.84
CA ALA A 145 6.05 1.89 -10.23
C ALA A 145 5.76 3.32 -10.72
N SER A 146 5.64 4.32 -9.84
CA SER A 146 5.25 5.66 -10.27
C SER A 146 6.37 6.35 -11.05
N PRO A 147 6.13 6.81 -12.30
CA PRO A 147 7.13 7.54 -13.08
C PRO A 147 7.50 8.90 -12.48
N LYS A 148 6.72 9.40 -11.52
CA LYS A 148 7.04 10.63 -10.78
C LYS A 148 8.16 10.45 -9.76
N ASN A 149 8.55 9.21 -9.48
CA ASN A 149 9.66 8.89 -8.60
C ASN A 149 10.93 8.54 -9.39
N ALA A 150 10.94 8.61 -10.73
CA ALA A 150 12.01 8.08 -11.58
C ALA A 150 13.40 8.71 -11.35
N ASP A 151 13.47 9.86 -10.67
CA ASP A 151 14.71 10.54 -10.26
C ASP A 151 15.32 9.99 -8.96
N GLN A 152 14.67 9.00 -8.35
CA GLN A 152 15.07 8.37 -7.10
C GLN A 152 15.34 6.88 -7.31
N GLN A 153 15.77 6.21 -6.25
CA GLN A 153 15.99 4.77 -6.21
C GLN A 153 15.91 4.28 -4.77
N VAL A 154 15.79 2.96 -4.60
CA VAL A 154 15.91 2.32 -3.29
C VAL A 154 17.36 1.94 -3.02
N GLU A 155 17.76 2.04 -1.75
CA GLU A 155 19.10 1.62 -1.31
C GLU A 155 19.21 0.10 -1.24
N GLY A 156 20.40 -0.44 -1.51
CA GLY A 156 20.68 -1.88 -1.48
C GLY A 156 20.09 -2.68 -2.65
N ASP A 157 19.18 -2.07 -3.42
CA ASP A 157 18.53 -2.65 -4.60
C ASP A 157 18.05 -4.10 -4.38
N PRO A 158 17.14 -4.33 -3.42
CA PRO A 158 16.74 -5.68 -3.04
C PRO A 158 16.05 -6.42 -4.20
N MET A 159 16.00 -7.74 -4.09
CA MET A 159 15.29 -8.58 -5.05
C MET A 159 13.80 -8.60 -4.72
N PHE A 160 12.95 -8.33 -5.71
CA PHE A 160 11.52 -8.56 -5.65
C PHE A 160 11.15 -9.80 -6.46
N SER A 161 10.46 -10.74 -5.81
CA SER A 161 10.03 -11.99 -6.42
C SER A 161 8.50 -12.08 -6.44
N PHE A 162 7.94 -12.38 -7.61
CA PHE A 162 6.50 -12.52 -7.80
C PHE A 162 6.20 -13.53 -8.90
N GLY A 163 5.29 -14.48 -8.64
CA GLY A 163 4.85 -15.47 -9.64
C GLY A 163 5.99 -16.30 -10.26
N GLY A 164 7.00 -16.68 -9.45
CA GLY A 164 8.18 -17.44 -9.91
C GLY A 164 9.20 -16.62 -10.70
N LYS A 165 8.99 -15.31 -10.88
CA LYS A 165 9.95 -14.39 -11.50
C LYS A 165 10.62 -13.54 -10.43
N SER A 166 11.83 -13.08 -10.69
CA SER A 166 12.57 -12.18 -9.80
C SER A 166 13.21 -11.04 -10.58
N LYS A 167 13.19 -9.83 -10.01
CA LYS A 167 13.88 -8.64 -10.53
C LYS A 167 14.40 -7.78 -9.40
N ARG A 168 15.48 -7.04 -9.66
CA ARG A 168 15.93 -5.97 -8.75
C ARG A 168 14.87 -4.86 -8.69
N VAL A 169 14.66 -4.27 -7.52
CA VAL A 169 13.64 -3.23 -7.35
C VAL A 169 13.94 -2.01 -8.22
N ASN A 170 15.19 -1.58 -8.32
CA ASN A 170 15.58 -0.44 -9.14
C ASN A 170 15.39 -0.68 -10.65
N GLU A 171 15.32 -1.94 -11.10
CA GLU A 171 14.94 -2.23 -12.49
C GLU A 171 13.47 -1.93 -12.78
N LEU A 172 12.60 -1.96 -11.77
CA LEU A 172 11.15 -1.69 -11.89
C LEU A 172 10.80 -0.24 -11.52
N TRP A 173 11.76 0.48 -10.94
CA TRP A 173 11.55 1.80 -10.39
C TRP A 173 11.21 2.83 -11.46
N GLY A 174 10.20 3.66 -11.19
CA GLY A 174 9.74 4.69 -12.12
C GLY A 174 9.00 4.17 -13.35
N ASP A 175 8.79 2.85 -13.48
CA ASP A 175 8.22 2.25 -14.69
C ASP A 175 6.98 1.40 -14.40
N ARG A 176 5.83 2.05 -14.47
CA ARG A 176 4.52 1.41 -14.25
C ARG A 176 4.22 0.30 -15.23
N ASN A 177 4.61 0.46 -16.49
CA ASN A 177 4.32 -0.53 -17.52
C ASN A 177 5.17 -1.78 -17.29
N LYS A 178 6.44 -1.60 -16.98
CA LYS A 178 7.34 -2.71 -16.65
C LYS A 178 6.92 -3.45 -15.39
N MET A 179 6.47 -2.73 -14.35
CA MET A 179 5.86 -3.35 -13.16
C MET A 179 4.64 -4.20 -13.53
N LYS A 180 3.69 -3.63 -14.27
CA LYS A 180 2.49 -4.31 -14.76
C LYS A 180 2.82 -5.59 -15.55
N THR A 181 3.74 -5.50 -16.51
CA THR A 181 4.21 -6.66 -17.27
C THR A 181 4.86 -7.73 -16.39
N PHE A 182 5.67 -7.32 -15.41
CA PHE A 182 6.32 -8.24 -14.49
C PHE A 182 5.31 -9.07 -13.67
N ILE A 183 4.29 -8.41 -13.10
CA ILE A 183 3.25 -9.05 -12.27
C ILE A 183 2.08 -9.66 -13.08
N GLY A 184 2.08 -9.48 -14.39
CA GLY A 184 1.07 -10.02 -15.30
C GLY A 184 -0.28 -9.32 -15.25
N VAL A 185 -0.29 -7.99 -15.21
CA VAL A 185 -1.48 -7.15 -15.26
C VAL A 185 -1.44 -6.32 -16.54
N SER A 186 -2.54 -6.30 -17.30
CA SER A 186 -2.76 -5.46 -18.49
C SER A 186 -3.22 -4.06 -18.09
#